data_AF-A0A7C1UNF2-F1
#
_entry.id   AF-A0A7C1UNF2-F1
#
_cell.length_a   1.000
_cell.length_b   1.000
_cell.length_c   1.000
_cell.angle_alpha   90.00
_cell.angle_beta   90.00
_cell.angle_gamma   90.00
#
_symmetry.space_group_name_H-M   'P 1'
#
loop_
_entity.id
_entity.type
_entity.pdbx_description
1 polymer ?
#
loop_
_entity_poly.entity_id
_entity_poly.type
_entity_poly.pdbx_seq_one_letter_code
_entity_poly.pdbx_strand_id
1 'polypeptide(L)'
;MVAGYFDSTPDFDAVSADCTSLNDCVAKAGDGMLWEVDGFEDDPDEMWVAFNALDKLTDADSDTDSADDIGPSTKAAVVNYALSGMYNGTGHALKPMDCLGGCSGFGDGIVGNTGDPDTLFGVTGSGDVLGGYGLTNGAFGRSDFDFTKKVPEPASLALLAAGLLGVGGAARRRRKA
;
A
#
# COMPACT_ATOMS: atom_id res chain seq x y z
N MET A 1 -9.66 -0.92 -4.50
CA MET A 1 -8.69 -1.28 -5.56
C MET A 1 -7.66 -0.17 -5.66
N VAL A 2 -6.39 -0.51 -5.59
CA VAL A 2 -5.22 0.35 -5.70
C VAL A 2 -4.40 -0.17 -6.88
N ALA A 3 -3.98 0.71 -7.78
CA ALA A 3 -3.13 0.34 -8.91
C ALA A 3 -1.82 1.11 -8.82
N GLY A 4 -0.70 0.38 -8.84
CA GLY A 4 0.64 0.93 -8.90
C GLY A 4 1.14 0.95 -10.34
N TYR A 5 1.78 2.03 -10.73
CA TYR A 5 2.42 2.19 -12.04
C TYR A 5 3.91 2.47 -11.83
N PHE A 6 4.74 1.98 -12.75
CA PHE A 6 6.14 2.40 -12.79
C PHE A 6 6.21 3.88 -13.12
N ASP A 7 6.81 4.66 -12.24
CA ASP A 7 7.12 6.04 -12.53
C ASP A 7 8.17 6.08 -13.64
N SER A 8 7.74 6.50 -14.83
CA SER A 8 8.64 6.72 -15.98
C SER A 8 9.20 8.14 -16.00
N THR A 9 8.68 9.02 -15.14
CA THR A 9 9.23 10.34 -14.87
C THR A 9 10.46 10.21 -13.95
N PRO A 10 11.51 11.04 -14.13
CA PRO A 10 12.61 11.12 -13.17
C PRO A 10 12.05 11.43 -11.78
N ASP A 11 12.50 10.71 -10.73
CA ASP A 11 12.02 10.78 -9.34
C ASP A 11 11.35 12.12 -9.05
N PHE A 12 10.03 12.07 -8.88
CA PHE A 12 9.23 13.24 -8.55
C PHE A 12 9.60 13.69 -7.12
N ASP A 13 10.70 14.43 -6.99
CA ASP A 13 11.23 15.02 -5.75
C ASP A 13 10.36 16.23 -5.35
N ALA A 14 9.07 15.97 -5.20
CA ALA A 14 8.07 16.98 -4.90
C ALA A 14 7.77 16.94 -3.41
N VAL A 15 8.37 17.88 -2.70
CA VAL A 15 8.11 18.16 -1.29
C VAL A 15 6.66 18.67 -1.07
N SER A 16 5.92 18.93 -2.15
CA SER A 16 4.48 19.19 -2.19
C SER A 16 3.83 18.34 -3.27
N ALA A 17 2.61 17.83 -3.03
CA ALA A 17 1.83 17.10 -4.02
C ALA A 17 1.46 18.03 -5.20
N ASP A 18 2.34 18.14 -6.19
CA ASP A 18 2.23 19.08 -7.30
C ASP A 18 1.37 18.51 -8.45
N CYS A 19 0.14 18.09 -8.15
CA CYS A 19 -0.89 18.02 -9.16
C CYS A 19 -1.83 19.23 -9.03
N THR A 20 -2.05 19.92 -10.15
CA THR A 20 -2.77 21.20 -10.19
C THR A 20 -4.29 21.04 -10.35
N SER A 21 -4.75 19.83 -10.63
CA SER A 21 -6.16 19.44 -10.75
C SER A 21 -6.31 17.93 -10.56
N LEU A 22 -7.52 17.45 -10.27
CA LEU A 22 -7.83 16.02 -10.20
C LEU A 22 -7.40 15.29 -11.48
N ASN A 23 -7.67 15.88 -12.65
CA ASN A 23 -7.30 15.28 -13.93
C ASN A 23 -5.77 15.19 -14.11
N ASP A 24 -5.02 16.20 -13.64
CA ASP A 24 -3.55 16.17 -13.62
C ASP A 24 -3.03 15.10 -12.65
N CYS A 25 -3.65 14.93 -11.47
CA CYS A 25 -3.28 13.88 -10.53
C CYS A 25 -3.53 12.48 -11.13
N VAL A 26 -4.69 12.26 -11.76
CA VAL A 26 -5.03 10.98 -12.40
C VAL A 26 -4.13 10.70 -13.59
N ALA A 27 -3.83 11.71 -14.42
CA ALA A 27 -2.93 11.55 -15.55
C ALA A 27 -1.51 11.17 -15.12
N LYS A 28 -0.96 11.84 -14.09
CA LYS A 28 0.36 11.53 -13.52
C LYS A 28 0.39 10.16 -12.85
N ALA A 29 -0.65 9.81 -12.09
CA ALA A 29 -0.75 8.50 -11.44
C ALA A 29 -0.79 7.33 -12.45
N GLY A 30 -1.23 7.58 -13.69
CA GLY A 30 -1.27 6.60 -14.77
C GLY A 30 -0.16 6.70 -15.81
N ASP A 31 0.83 7.60 -15.65
CA ASP A 31 1.91 7.82 -16.63
C ASP A 31 3.04 6.79 -16.48
N GLY A 32 2.69 5.54 -16.73
CA GLY A 32 3.60 4.42 -16.48
C GLY A 32 3.08 3.09 -16.97
N MET A 33 3.98 2.10 -16.99
CA MET A 33 3.57 0.71 -17.16
C MET A 33 2.91 0.24 -15.85
N LEU A 34 1.76 -0.41 -15.95
CA LEU A 34 1.10 -1.01 -14.79
C LEU A 34 2.07 -1.97 -14.09
N TRP A 35 2.37 -1.68 -12.83
CA TRP A 35 3.31 -2.42 -12.01
C TRP A 35 2.58 -3.44 -11.13
N GLU A 36 1.45 -3.05 -10.54
CA GLU A 36 0.71 -3.91 -9.63
C GLU A 36 -0.75 -3.45 -9.49
N VAL A 37 -1.66 -4.35 -9.17
CA VAL A 37 -3.03 -4.03 -8.74
C VAL A 37 -3.34 -4.81 -7.49
N ASP A 38 -3.76 -4.11 -6.44
CA ASP A 38 -4.31 -4.70 -5.23
C ASP A 38 -5.79 -4.35 -5.10
N GLY A 39 -6.62 -5.26 -4.63
CA GLY A 39 -8.05 -4.99 -4.55
C GLY A 39 -8.83 -6.03 -3.79
N PHE A 40 -10.12 -6.04 -4.09
CA PHE A 40 -11.06 -7.02 -3.58
C PHE A 40 -11.32 -8.05 -4.68
N GLU A 41 -11.02 -9.30 -4.41
CA GLU A 41 -11.29 -10.48 -5.24
C GLU A 41 -12.47 -11.31 -4.70
N ASP A 42 -13.27 -10.71 -3.81
CA ASP A 42 -14.32 -11.37 -3.04
C ASP A 42 -13.75 -12.44 -2.08
N ASP A 43 -12.50 -12.25 -1.61
CA ASP A 43 -11.94 -13.07 -0.54
C ASP A 43 -12.50 -12.61 0.82
N PRO A 44 -13.05 -13.52 1.65
CA PRO A 44 -13.49 -13.19 3.01
C PRO A 44 -12.45 -12.54 3.91
N ASP A 45 -11.15 -12.70 3.64
CA ASP A 45 -10.09 -12.14 4.45
C ASP A 45 -9.76 -10.67 4.10
N GLU A 46 -10.17 -10.19 2.92
CA GLU A 46 -9.97 -8.82 2.48
C GLU A 46 -10.77 -7.83 3.34
N MET A 47 -10.11 -6.73 3.72
CA MET A 47 -10.74 -5.74 4.57
C MET A 47 -10.37 -4.31 4.18
N TRP A 48 -11.36 -3.44 4.36
CA TRP A 48 -11.18 -2.00 4.40
C TRP A 48 -12.06 -1.46 5.52
N VAL A 49 -11.43 -1.01 6.60
CA VAL A 49 -12.14 -0.53 7.77
C VAL A 49 -11.71 0.90 8.07
N ALA A 50 -12.70 1.79 8.12
CA ALA A 50 -12.52 3.17 8.53
C ALA A 50 -13.02 3.37 9.96
N PHE A 51 -12.19 4.02 10.77
CA PHE A 51 -12.48 4.45 12.13
C PHE A 51 -12.58 5.97 12.18
N ASN A 52 -13.41 6.47 13.11
CA ASN A 52 -13.70 7.90 13.24
C ASN A 52 -14.05 8.54 11.90
N ALA A 53 -14.60 7.76 10.97
CA ALA A 53 -15.12 8.26 9.74
C ALA A 53 -16.31 9.12 10.09
N LEU A 54 -16.30 10.36 9.60
CA LEU A 54 -17.48 11.18 9.67
C LEU A 54 -18.61 10.49 8.91
N ASP A 55 -19.81 10.60 9.47
CA ASP A 55 -21.01 9.87 9.04
C ASP A 55 -21.37 10.16 7.56
N LYS A 56 -20.78 11.21 6.96
CA LYS A 56 -21.09 11.74 5.63
C LYS A 56 -19.88 11.94 4.71
N LEU A 57 -18.97 10.97 4.62
CA LEU A 57 -17.98 10.95 3.52
C LEU A 57 -18.61 10.78 2.12
N THR A 58 -19.91 10.48 2.02
CA THR A 58 -20.58 10.10 0.76
C THR A 58 -21.72 11.03 0.34
N ASP A 59 -22.09 12.04 1.13
CA ASP A 59 -23.29 12.84 0.85
C ASP A 59 -22.92 14.21 0.28
N ALA A 60 -23.07 14.36 -1.04
CA ALA A 60 -22.90 15.64 -1.74
C ALA A 60 -24.05 16.63 -1.48
N ASP A 61 -25.04 16.27 -0.64
CA ASP A 61 -26.24 17.05 -0.39
C ASP A 61 -26.16 17.83 0.95
N SER A 62 -25.38 18.90 0.94
CA SER A 62 -25.56 20.11 1.78
C SER A 62 -25.42 20.05 3.31
N ASP A 63 -24.87 19.00 3.91
CA ASP A 63 -24.70 18.94 5.37
C ASP A 63 -23.23 19.12 5.76
N THR A 64 -22.98 19.96 6.77
CA THR A 64 -21.69 20.52 7.22
C THR A 64 -20.66 19.51 7.77
N ASP A 65 -20.83 18.23 7.46
CA ASP A 65 -20.06 17.09 7.97
C ASP A 65 -19.39 16.27 6.85
N SER A 66 -19.25 16.84 5.65
CA SER A 66 -18.49 16.25 4.54
C SER A 66 -17.01 16.63 4.63
N ALA A 67 -16.13 15.79 4.08
CA ALA A 67 -14.69 16.02 4.15
C ALA A 67 -14.27 17.38 3.56
N ASP A 68 -14.99 17.91 2.57
CA ASP A 68 -14.72 19.18 1.90
C ASP A 68 -14.97 20.41 2.79
N ASP A 69 -15.73 20.30 3.88
CA ASP A 69 -15.91 21.38 4.86
C ASP A 69 -14.86 21.37 5.98
N ILE A 70 -13.98 20.36 5.98
CA ILE A 70 -13.01 20.14 7.07
C ILE A 70 -11.64 20.69 6.72
N GLY A 71 -11.02 21.34 7.70
CA GLY A 71 -9.68 21.91 7.57
C GLY A 71 -8.66 20.89 7.05
N PRO A 72 -7.72 21.29 6.19
CA PRO A 72 -6.82 20.37 5.47
C PRO A 72 -5.90 19.54 6.38
N SER A 73 -5.69 19.97 7.63
CA SER A 73 -4.87 19.26 8.63
C SER A 73 -5.70 18.43 9.61
N THR A 74 -7.02 18.38 9.44
CA THR A 74 -7.93 17.65 10.33
C THR A 74 -8.25 16.29 9.72
N LYS A 75 -8.12 15.24 10.53
CA LYS A 75 -8.47 13.87 10.14
C LYS A 75 -9.98 13.70 10.07
N ALA A 76 -10.48 13.34 8.90
CA ALA A 76 -11.88 12.99 8.62
C ALA A 76 -12.16 11.49 8.78
N ALA A 77 -11.14 10.64 8.60
CA ALA A 77 -11.18 9.21 8.93
C ALA A 77 -9.77 8.64 9.09
N VAL A 78 -9.66 7.50 9.77
CA VAL A 78 -8.46 6.65 9.80
C VAL A 78 -8.83 5.32 9.20
N VAL A 79 -8.08 4.84 8.22
CA VAL A 79 -8.36 3.61 7.49
C VAL A 79 -7.29 2.57 7.78
N ASN A 80 -7.70 1.31 7.91
CA ASN A 80 -6.82 0.14 7.85
C ASN A 80 -7.35 -0.80 6.76
N TYR A 81 -6.44 -1.40 6.01
CA TYR A 81 -6.82 -2.29 4.92
C TYR A 81 -5.84 -3.45 4.76
N ALA A 82 -6.39 -4.55 4.24
CA ALA A 82 -5.67 -5.72 3.79
C ALA A 82 -6.32 -6.14 2.47
N LEU A 83 -5.54 -6.17 1.38
CA LEU A 83 -6.06 -6.37 0.02
C LEU A 83 -5.26 -7.48 -0.68
N SER A 84 -5.92 -8.16 -1.60
CA SER A 84 -5.32 -9.20 -2.44
C SER A 84 -4.60 -8.58 -3.63
N GLY A 85 -3.50 -9.22 -4.05
CA GLY A 85 -2.76 -8.81 -5.24
C GLY A 85 -3.39 -9.38 -6.51
N MET A 86 -4.23 -8.59 -7.20
CA MET A 86 -4.96 -8.98 -8.41
C MET A 86 -4.08 -9.05 -9.67
N TYR A 87 -3.02 -8.23 -9.71
CA TYR A 87 -2.05 -8.23 -10.79
C TYR A 87 -0.65 -7.96 -10.23
N ASN A 88 0.31 -8.80 -10.61
CA ASN A 88 1.70 -8.66 -10.19
C ASN A 88 2.61 -8.53 -11.43
N GLY A 89 2.89 -7.29 -11.80
CA GLY A 89 3.85 -6.91 -12.85
C GLY A 89 5.25 -6.62 -12.32
N THR A 90 5.53 -6.92 -11.05
CA THR A 90 6.81 -6.56 -10.40
C THR A 90 8.00 -7.38 -10.90
N GLY A 91 7.75 -8.50 -11.58
CA GLY A 91 8.79 -9.46 -11.95
C GLY A 91 9.29 -10.35 -10.79
N HIS A 92 8.71 -10.17 -9.60
CA HIS A 92 9.01 -10.96 -8.40
C HIS A 92 7.79 -11.77 -7.96
N ALA A 93 8.02 -12.96 -7.42
CA ALA A 93 6.97 -13.68 -6.70
C ALA A 93 6.75 -12.99 -5.35
N LEU A 94 5.77 -12.09 -5.27
CA LEU A 94 5.40 -11.43 -4.03
C LEU A 94 5.02 -12.49 -3.01
N LYS A 95 5.53 -12.32 -1.79
CA LYS A 95 5.16 -13.23 -0.71
C LYS A 95 3.93 -12.68 -0.02
N PRO A 96 3.04 -13.59 0.37
CA PRO A 96 1.90 -13.20 1.16
C PRO A 96 2.35 -12.64 2.51
N MET A 97 1.57 -11.68 3.00
CA MET A 97 1.80 -11.07 4.30
C MET A 97 0.85 -11.65 5.31
N ASP A 98 1.42 -12.08 6.44
CA ASP A 98 0.64 -12.50 7.59
C ASP A 98 0.16 -11.23 8.30
N CYS A 99 -1.14 -11.10 8.55
CA CYS A 99 -1.69 -9.95 9.26
C CYS A 99 -1.48 -10.07 10.78
N LEU A 100 -0.25 -10.36 11.21
CA LEU A 100 0.12 -10.62 12.59
C LEU A 100 -0.05 -9.36 13.45
N GLY A 101 -1.13 -9.33 14.23
CA GLY A 101 -1.38 -8.36 15.30
C GLY A 101 -2.23 -7.14 14.92
N GLY A 102 -2.45 -6.90 13.62
CA GLY A 102 -3.30 -5.80 13.12
C GLY A 102 -4.74 -6.23 12.83
N CYS A 103 -4.92 -7.40 12.21
CA CYS A 103 -6.25 -7.89 11.83
C CYS A 103 -6.99 -8.57 12.99
N SER A 104 -6.29 -8.97 14.06
CA SER A 104 -6.87 -9.63 15.23
C SER A 104 -7.85 -8.74 16.03
N GLY A 105 -7.83 -7.42 15.81
CA GLY A 105 -8.79 -6.48 16.39
C GLY A 105 -10.19 -6.54 15.77
N PHE A 106 -10.33 -7.18 14.61
CA PHE A 106 -11.59 -7.27 13.86
C PHE A 106 -12.37 -8.57 14.13
N GLY A 107 -11.99 -9.29 15.19
CA GLY A 107 -12.56 -10.58 15.55
C GLY A 107 -11.84 -11.73 14.85
N ASP A 108 -11.82 -12.87 15.54
CA ASP A 108 -11.24 -14.18 15.17
C ASP A 108 -11.83 -14.80 13.88
N GLY A 109 -12.56 -14.02 13.07
CA GLY A 109 -13.28 -14.46 11.87
C GLY A 109 -12.80 -13.85 10.55
N ILE A 110 -11.92 -12.83 10.58
CA ILE A 110 -11.28 -12.25 9.36
C ILE A 110 -9.82 -12.71 9.23
N VAL A 111 -9.19 -13.11 10.34
CA VAL A 111 -7.93 -13.86 10.26
C VAL A 111 -8.34 -15.25 9.83
N GLY A 112 -8.23 -15.54 8.53
CA GLY A 112 -8.74 -16.77 7.98
C GLY A 112 -8.30 -17.96 8.82
N ASN A 113 -9.24 -18.90 8.98
CA ASN A 113 -8.98 -20.15 9.66
C ASN A 113 -7.60 -20.66 9.21
N THR A 114 -6.78 -21.09 10.15
CA THR A 114 -5.42 -21.61 9.95
C THR A 114 -5.31 -22.84 9.01
N GLY A 115 -6.36 -23.14 8.25
CA GLY A 115 -6.42 -24.11 7.16
C GLY A 115 -6.92 -23.55 5.81
N ASP A 116 -7.15 -22.24 5.68
CA ASP A 116 -7.38 -21.62 4.37
C ASP A 116 -6.02 -21.28 3.72
N PRO A 117 -5.66 -21.91 2.58
CA PRO A 117 -4.42 -21.60 1.88
C PRO A 117 -4.35 -20.16 1.37
N ASP A 118 -5.45 -19.40 1.41
CA ASP A 118 -5.58 -18.04 0.85
C ASP A 118 -5.53 -16.90 1.87
N THR A 119 -5.11 -17.16 3.13
CA THR A 119 -4.97 -16.13 4.21
C THR A 119 -3.85 -15.11 4.01
N LEU A 120 -3.63 -14.72 2.77
CA LEU A 120 -2.36 -14.39 2.19
C LEU A 120 -2.50 -13.07 1.41
N PHE A 121 -2.59 -11.98 2.16
CA PHE A 121 -2.68 -10.64 1.61
C PHE A 121 -1.47 -10.27 0.73
N GLY A 122 -1.74 -9.65 -0.41
CA GLY A 122 -0.73 -9.02 -1.27
C GLY A 122 -0.19 -7.73 -0.64
N VAL A 123 -1.06 -7.00 0.06
CA VAL A 123 -0.75 -5.73 0.69
C VAL A 123 -1.54 -5.53 1.99
N THR A 124 -0.90 -4.94 2.99
CA THR A 124 -1.59 -4.39 4.16
C THR A 124 -1.13 -2.98 4.37
N GLY A 125 -1.99 -2.15 4.93
CA GLY A 125 -1.68 -0.76 5.13
C GLY A 125 -2.68 -0.03 5.99
N SER A 126 -2.38 1.24 6.20
CA SER A 126 -3.24 2.15 6.90
C SER A 126 -3.10 3.55 6.30
N GLY A 127 -3.97 4.45 6.71
CA GLY A 127 -3.84 5.83 6.31
C GLY A 127 -4.86 6.72 6.97
N ASP A 128 -4.70 8.00 6.70
CA ASP A 128 -5.61 9.04 7.14
C ASP A 128 -6.32 9.64 5.93
N VAL A 129 -7.63 9.79 6.04
CA VAL A 129 -8.39 10.69 5.18
C VAL A 129 -8.45 12.03 5.90
N LEU A 130 -7.94 13.07 5.27
CA LEU A 130 -7.88 14.43 5.79
C LEU A 130 -8.93 15.32 5.10
N GLY A 131 -9.24 16.44 5.75
CA GLY A 131 -10.16 17.44 5.24
C GLY A 131 -9.79 17.95 3.85
N GLY A 132 -10.82 18.19 3.05
CA GLY A 132 -10.81 18.70 1.69
C GLY A 132 -11.05 20.20 1.59
N TYR A 133 -11.11 20.97 2.68
CA TYR A 133 -11.39 22.39 2.60
C TYR A 133 -10.47 23.12 1.62
N GLY A 134 -11.09 23.91 0.74
CA GLY A 134 -10.45 24.64 -0.34
C GLY A 134 -10.01 23.81 -1.54
N LEU A 135 -10.30 22.50 -1.58
CA LEU A 135 -10.16 21.72 -2.80
C LEU A 135 -11.23 22.13 -3.83
N THR A 136 -10.89 21.97 -5.10
CA THR A 136 -11.75 22.30 -6.23
C THR A 136 -11.71 21.15 -7.24
N ASN A 137 -12.48 21.23 -8.33
CA ASN A 137 -12.47 20.24 -9.42
C ASN A 137 -12.93 18.82 -9.02
N GLY A 138 -13.90 18.72 -8.10
CA GLY A 138 -14.50 17.44 -7.68
C GLY A 138 -13.65 16.64 -6.68
N ALA A 139 -12.50 17.15 -6.25
CA ALA A 139 -11.79 16.61 -5.10
C ALA A 139 -12.46 17.07 -3.80
N PHE A 140 -12.72 16.13 -2.88
CA PHE A 140 -13.47 16.36 -1.64
C PHE A 140 -12.67 16.06 -0.37
N GLY A 141 -11.46 15.52 -0.51
CA GLY A 141 -10.63 15.11 0.62
C GLY A 141 -9.18 14.95 0.19
N ARG A 142 -8.30 14.91 1.19
CA ARG A 142 -6.89 14.53 1.02
C ARG A 142 -6.70 13.18 1.68
N SER A 143 -5.67 12.45 1.27
CA SER A 143 -5.37 11.18 1.91
C SER A 143 -3.88 10.94 1.96
N ASP A 144 -3.44 10.33 3.05
CA ASP A 144 -2.08 9.85 3.24
C ASP A 144 -2.16 8.37 3.61
N PHE A 145 -1.55 7.52 2.79
CA PHE A 145 -1.66 6.07 2.91
C PHE A 145 -0.27 5.45 2.91
N ASP A 146 0.00 4.69 3.96
CA ASP A 146 1.17 3.84 4.07
C ASP A 146 0.77 2.39 3.80
N PHE A 147 1.61 1.68 3.06
CA PHE A 147 1.43 0.26 2.80
C PHE A 147 2.72 -0.51 2.97
N THR A 148 2.57 -1.79 3.32
CA THR A 148 3.68 -2.74 3.43
C THR A 148 3.46 -3.86 2.41
N LYS A 149 4.55 -4.31 1.78
CA LYS A 149 4.56 -5.52 0.94
C LYS A 149 5.78 -6.34 1.26
N LYS A 150 5.63 -7.66 1.20
CA LYS A 150 6.74 -8.60 1.43
C LYS A 150 7.37 -9.00 0.10
N VAL A 151 8.34 -8.20 -0.32
CA VAL A 151 9.18 -8.53 -1.47
C VAL A 151 10.26 -9.53 -1.03
N PRO A 152 10.44 -10.67 -1.69
CA PRO A 152 11.56 -11.57 -1.40
C PRO A 152 12.89 -10.82 -1.48
N GLU A 153 13.79 -11.14 -0.54
CA GLU A 153 15.14 -10.61 -0.59
C GLU A 153 15.78 -10.85 -1.97
N PRO A 154 16.41 -9.82 -2.56
CA PRO A 154 17.03 -9.96 -3.88
C PRO A 154 18.14 -11.01 -3.82
N ALA A 155 18.34 -11.73 -4.93
CA ALA A 155 19.39 -12.74 -5.09
C ALA A 155 20.81 -12.21 -4.80
N SER A 156 21.00 -10.90 -4.71
CA SER A 156 22.23 -10.26 -4.25
C SER A 156 22.67 -10.70 -2.85
N LEU A 157 21.75 -10.98 -1.92
CA LEU A 157 22.11 -11.51 -0.60
C LEU A 157 22.62 -12.94 -0.67
N ALA A 158 22.01 -13.78 -1.52
CA ALA A 158 22.51 -15.12 -1.81
C ALA A 158 23.89 -15.07 -2.49
N LEU A 159 24.11 -14.14 -3.43
CA LEU A 159 25.40 -13.93 -4.08
C LEU A 159 26.46 -13.41 -3.10
N LEU A 160 26.10 -12.51 -2.20
CA LEU A 160 26.98 -12.03 -1.14
C LEU A 160 27.40 -13.18 -0.22
N ALA A 161 26.45 -14.01 0.22
CA ALA A 161 26.73 -15.18 1.04
C ALA A 161 27.64 -16.18 0.30
N ALA A 162 27.37 -16.46 -0.98
CA ALA A 162 28.22 -17.31 -1.81
C ALA A 162 29.64 -16.72 -1.98
N GLY A 163 29.75 -15.41 -2.16
CA GLY A 163 31.02 -14.69 -2.22
C GLY A 163 31.82 -14.80 -0.93
N LEU A 164 31.18 -14.61 0.23
CA LEU A 164 31.81 -14.76 1.55
C LEU A 164 32.29 -16.19 1.80
N LEU A 165 31.48 -17.20 1.43
CA LEU A 165 31.87 -18.60 1.50
C LEU A 165 33.08 -18.91 0.59
N GLY A 166 33.11 -18.34 -0.62
CA GLY A 166 34.23 -18.46 -1.54
C GLY A 166 35.54 -17.87 -0.97
N VAL A 167 35.47 -16.66 -0.39
CA VAL A 167 36.62 -16.00 0.25
C VAL A 167 37.10 -16.80 1.47
N GLY A 168 36.17 -17.30 2.30
CA GLY A 168 36.50 -18.15 3.46
C GLY A 168 37.20 -19.45 3.05
N GLY A 169 36.71 -20.10 1.99
CA GLY A 169 37.33 -21.29 1.42
C GLY A 169 38.75 -21.04 0.90
N ALA A 170 38.95 -19.93 0.17
CA ALA A 170 40.25 -19.54 -0.35
C ALA A 170 41.26 -19.22 0.78
N ALA A 171 40.81 -18.50 1.82
CA ALA A 171 41.64 -18.18 2.98
C ALA A 171 42.10 -19.44 3.73
N ARG A 172 41.23 -20.44 3.88
CA ARG A 172 41.58 -21.72 4.52
C ARG A 172 42.65 -22.49 3.73
N ARG A 173 42.57 -22.48 2.40
CA ARG A 173 43.56 -23.13 1.53
C ARG A 173 44.94 -22.47 1.66
N ARG A 174 45.00 -21.14 1.73
CA ARG A 174 46.27 -20.40 1.90
C ARG A 174 46.99 -20.67 3.22
N ARG A 175 46.28 -21.04 4.29
CA ARG A 175 46.89 -21.38 5.59
C ARG A 175 47.48 -22.79 5.65
N LYS A 176 47.14 -23.67 4.71
CA LYS A 176 47.62 -25.07 4.65
C LYS A 176 48.79 -25.27 3.69
N ALA A 177 49.06 -24.29 2.81
CA ALA A 177 50.22 -24.25 1.94
C ALA A 177 51.32 -23.45 2.64
#